data_AF-A0AAU1KHS0-F1
#
_entry.id   AF-A0AAU1KHS0-F1
#
_cell.length_a   1.000
_cell.length_b   1.000
_cell.length_c   1.000
_cell.angle_alpha   90.00
_cell.angle_beta   90.00
_cell.angle_gamma   90.00
#
_symmetry.space_group_name_H-M   'P 1'
#
loop_
_entity.id
_entity.type
_entity.pdbx_description
1 polymer ?
#
loop_
_entity_poly.entity_id
_entity_poly.type
_entity_poly.pdbx_seq_one_letter_code
_entity_poly.pdbx_strand_id
1 'polypeptide(L)'
;MPASKIVNEQEVIQWFREGKTYPEMIRLYEEMYQITTTAPMWSSFRRRRGLSRRNLRADDLLPWKMKEEHRHQYPPIMLRIEARLREEKAALERGEEPERPVSDRDKKRLASWKKGLTADGQDLVVHYDAETEEGFFLVPRRPEDTDLIRTPPRKTGNQARD
;
A
#
# COMPACT_ATOMS: atom_id res chain seq x y z
N MET A 1 -4.74 -29.66 17.53
CA MET A 1 -4.17 -28.33 17.22
C MET A 1 -3.12 -28.01 18.27
N PRO A 2 -1.92 -27.52 17.91
CA PRO A 2 -1.01 -26.92 18.90
C PRO A 2 -1.65 -25.66 19.49
N ALA A 3 -1.34 -25.33 20.74
CA ALA A 3 -1.84 -24.12 21.39
C ALA A 3 -1.37 -22.86 20.62
N SER A 4 -2.26 -21.88 20.47
CA SER A 4 -1.87 -20.59 19.88
C SER A 4 -0.95 -19.86 20.86
N LYS A 5 0.20 -19.35 20.38
CA LYS A 5 1.03 -18.43 21.17
C LYS A 5 0.39 -17.04 21.34
N ILE A 6 -0.71 -16.76 20.64
CA ILE A 6 -1.40 -15.47 20.68
C ILE A 6 -2.38 -15.49 21.85
N VAL A 7 -2.13 -14.63 22.84
CA VAL A 7 -2.91 -14.50 24.08
C VAL A 7 -4.15 -13.66 23.85
N ASN A 8 -4.00 -12.55 23.11
CA ASN A 8 -5.08 -11.64 22.75
C ASN A 8 -5.11 -11.43 21.23
N GLU A 9 -6.17 -11.89 20.56
CA GLU A 9 -6.31 -11.72 19.11
C GLU A 9 -6.77 -10.31 18.70
N GLN A 10 -7.57 -9.63 19.53
CA GLN A 10 -8.10 -8.30 19.21
C GLN A 10 -7.00 -7.23 19.22
N GLU A 11 -6.09 -7.32 20.19
CA GLU A 11 -4.86 -6.52 20.24
C GLU A 11 -3.99 -6.71 18.99
N VAL A 12 -3.77 -7.95 18.57
CA VAL A 12 -2.98 -8.28 17.38
C VAL A 12 -3.65 -7.76 16.10
N ILE A 13 -4.99 -7.80 16.01
CA ILE A 13 -5.76 -7.17 14.93
C ILE A 13 -5.56 -5.64 14.96
N GLN A 14 -5.66 -5.02 16.13
CA GLN A 14 -5.49 -3.57 16.31
C GLN A 14 -4.08 -3.10 15.90
N TRP A 15 -3.02 -3.84 16.24
CA TRP A 15 -1.66 -3.55 15.78
C TRP A 15 -1.50 -3.65 14.26
N PHE A 16 -2.26 -4.53 13.59
CA PHE A 16 -2.27 -4.59 12.12
C PHE A 16 -3.00 -3.41 11.47
N ARG A 17 -4.01 -2.84 12.14
CA ARG A 17 -4.68 -1.59 11.74
C ARG A 17 -3.75 -0.38 11.90
N GLU A 18 -3.06 -0.31 13.03
CA GLU A 18 -1.98 0.66 13.32
C GLU A 18 -0.75 0.50 12.40
N GLY A 19 -0.66 -0.59 11.64
CA GLY A 19 0.38 -0.80 10.62
C GLY A 19 1.73 -1.29 11.17
N LYS A 20 1.80 -1.72 12.44
CA LYS A 20 3.04 -2.19 13.10
C LYS A 20 3.78 -3.23 12.24
N THR A 21 5.11 -3.18 12.28
CA THR A 21 6.01 -4.15 11.64
C THR A 21 6.00 -5.48 12.40
N TYR A 22 6.38 -6.57 11.75
CA TYR A 22 6.56 -7.84 12.47
C TYR A 22 7.65 -7.78 13.56
N PRO A 23 8.82 -7.11 13.38
CA PRO A 23 9.76 -6.87 14.48
C PRO A 23 9.17 -6.14 15.69
N GLU A 24 8.36 -5.08 15.48
CA GLU A 24 7.68 -4.39 16.59
C GLU A 24 6.68 -5.31 17.30
N MET A 25 5.89 -6.09 16.55
CA MET A 25 4.95 -7.06 17.14
C MET A 25 5.65 -8.17 17.91
N ILE A 26 6.81 -8.64 17.44
CA ILE A 26 7.64 -9.63 18.16
C ILE A 26 8.12 -9.03 19.48
N ARG A 27 8.72 -7.84 19.43
CA ARG A 27 9.21 -7.12 20.61
C ARG A 27 8.09 -6.86 21.63
N LEU A 28 6.91 -6.40 21.19
CA LEU A 28 5.78 -6.15 22.09
C LEU A 28 5.24 -7.44 22.74
N TYR A 29 5.22 -8.58 22.03
CA TYR A 29 4.83 -9.86 22.65
C TYR A 29 5.85 -10.40 23.64
N GLU A 30 7.14 -10.13 23.39
CA GLU A 30 8.21 -10.49 24.30
C GLU A 30 8.21 -9.59 25.55
N GLU A 31 8.04 -8.28 25.41
CA GLU A 31 7.94 -7.33 26.52
C GLU A 31 6.69 -7.59 27.39
N MET A 32 5.49 -7.69 26.79
CA MET A 32 4.23 -7.74 27.55
C MET A 32 3.85 -9.14 28.05
N TYR A 33 4.12 -10.20 27.28
CA TYR A 33 3.70 -11.57 27.60
C TYR A 33 4.86 -12.52 27.89
N GLN A 34 6.12 -12.10 27.70
CA GLN A 34 7.30 -12.98 27.77
C GLN A 34 7.23 -14.16 26.77
N ILE A 35 6.57 -13.93 25.62
CA ILE A 35 6.37 -14.96 24.58
C ILE A 35 7.11 -14.56 23.29
N THR A 36 8.24 -15.21 23.03
CA THR A 36 8.96 -15.06 21.74
C THR A 36 8.09 -15.58 20.59
N THR A 37 7.75 -14.68 19.67
CA THR A 37 6.96 -14.94 18.45
C THR A 37 7.84 -14.74 17.19
N THR A 38 7.31 -15.00 15.99
CA THR A 38 8.10 -14.91 14.74
C THR A 38 7.32 -14.29 13.59
N ALA A 39 8.01 -13.69 12.62
CA ALA A 39 7.37 -13.07 11.46
C ALA A 39 6.52 -14.05 10.62
N PRO A 40 6.91 -15.34 10.41
CA PRO A 40 6.03 -16.34 9.80
C PRO A 40 4.75 -16.62 10.58
N MET A 41 4.79 -16.61 11.92
CA MET A 41 3.59 -16.75 12.77
C MET A 41 2.64 -15.57 12.56
N TRP A 42 3.13 -14.33 12.60
CA TRP A 42 2.32 -13.14 12.36
C TRP A 42 1.75 -13.09 10.94
N SER A 43 2.52 -13.49 9.93
CA SER A 43 2.07 -13.64 8.55
C SER A 43 0.97 -14.71 8.40
N SER A 44 1.12 -15.86 9.06
CA SER A 44 0.13 -16.94 9.08
C SER A 44 -1.17 -16.54 9.80
N PHE A 45 -1.08 -15.82 10.92
CA PHE A 45 -2.25 -15.26 11.60
C PHE A 45 -2.99 -14.27 10.69
N ARG A 46 -2.25 -13.31 10.11
CA ARG A 46 -2.80 -12.31 9.18
C ARG A 46 -3.58 -12.97 8.04
N ARG A 47 -2.99 -13.98 7.37
CA ARG A 47 -3.66 -14.77 6.31
C ARG A 47 -4.90 -15.51 6.81
N ARG A 48 -4.84 -16.15 7.99
CA ARG A 48 -5.96 -16.95 8.54
C ARG A 48 -7.13 -16.09 9.07
N ARG A 49 -6.89 -14.82 9.40
CA ARG A 49 -7.93 -13.86 9.83
C ARG A 49 -8.41 -12.95 8.70
N GLY A 50 -8.04 -13.22 7.44
CA GLY A 50 -8.47 -12.44 6.28
C GLY A 50 -7.87 -11.04 6.16
N LEU A 51 -7.06 -10.60 7.13
CA LEU A 51 -6.52 -9.24 7.23
C LEU A 51 -5.66 -8.89 6.00
N SER A 52 -6.03 -7.80 5.33
CA SER A 52 -5.43 -7.35 4.08
C SER A 52 -3.91 -7.21 4.16
N ARG A 53 -3.20 -7.60 3.09
CA ARG A 53 -1.73 -7.71 3.05
C ARG A 53 -1.04 -6.39 3.43
N ARG A 54 0.01 -6.43 4.26
CA ARG A 54 0.71 -5.23 4.79
C ARG A 54 1.04 -4.22 3.69
N ASN A 55 1.59 -4.72 2.59
CA ASN A 55 1.78 -3.96 1.37
C ASN A 55 0.53 -4.16 0.49
N LEU A 56 -0.24 -3.08 0.29
CA LEU A 56 -1.20 -3.04 -0.80
C LEU A 56 -0.45 -3.15 -2.12
N ARG A 57 -0.91 -4.06 -3.00
CA ARG A 57 -0.26 -4.35 -4.28
C ARG A 57 -0.52 -3.24 -5.32
N ALA A 58 -1.68 -2.59 -5.25
CA ALA A 58 -2.04 -1.42 -6.05
C ALA A 58 -1.91 -1.62 -7.57
N ASP A 59 -2.25 -2.80 -8.09
CA ASP A 59 -1.96 -3.24 -9.47
C ASP A 59 -2.51 -2.34 -10.60
N ASP A 60 -3.48 -1.47 -10.31
CA ASP A 60 -4.07 -0.54 -11.27
C ASP A 60 -3.39 0.83 -11.28
N LEU A 61 -2.67 1.18 -10.21
CA LEU A 61 -1.87 2.41 -10.11
C LEU A 61 -0.35 2.15 -10.11
N LEU A 62 0.07 0.91 -9.91
CA LEU A 62 1.45 0.44 -10.03
C LEU A 62 1.55 -0.87 -10.83
N PRO A 63 1.11 -0.88 -12.11
CA PRO A 63 1.14 -2.05 -12.98
C PRO A 63 2.55 -2.53 -13.40
N TRP A 64 3.62 -1.90 -12.91
CA TRP A 64 5.00 -2.11 -13.36
C TRP A 64 5.86 -2.91 -12.39
N LYS A 65 6.81 -3.68 -12.93
CA LYS A 65 7.86 -4.35 -12.14
C LYS A 65 8.95 -3.35 -11.72
N MET A 66 8.69 -2.59 -10.66
CA MET A 66 9.65 -1.59 -10.16
C MET A 66 10.99 -2.21 -9.73
N LYS A 67 12.07 -1.72 -10.37
CA LYS A 67 13.44 -1.69 -9.83
C LYS A 67 13.42 -1.24 -8.35
N GLU A 68 14.31 -1.79 -7.53
CA GLU A 68 14.24 -1.64 -6.07
C GLU A 68 14.49 -0.19 -5.62
N GLU A 69 15.54 0.40 -6.18
CA GLU A 69 15.91 1.80 -6.15
C GLU A 69 14.72 2.75 -6.45
N HIS A 70 13.85 2.39 -7.40
CA HIS A 70 12.72 3.24 -7.79
C HIS A 70 11.51 3.11 -6.83
N ARG A 71 11.42 2.05 -6.01
CA ARG A 71 10.21 1.76 -5.18
C ARG A 71 9.91 2.83 -4.14
N HIS A 72 10.94 3.54 -3.68
CA HIS A 72 10.88 4.52 -2.58
C HIS A 72 10.82 5.98 -3.05
N GLN A 73 10.77 6.21 -4.37
CA GLN A 73 10.61 7.55 -4.93
C GLN A 73 9.22 8.15 -4.65
N TYR A 74 9.08 9.46 -4.88
CA TYR A 74 7.85 10.20 -4.53
C TYR A 74 6.60 9.72 -5.29
N PRO A 75 6.61 9.54 -6.64
CA PRO A 75 5.42 9.11 -7.38
C PRO A 75 4.84 7.75 -6.93
N PRO A 76 5.61 6.64 -6.79
CA PRO A 76 5.06 5.37 -6.32
C PRO A 76 4.67 5.39 -4.83
N ILE A 77 5.15 6.35 -4.03
CA ILE A 77 4.59 6.57 -2.68
C ILE A 77 3.20 7.20 -2.80
N MET A 78 3.00 8.23 -3.64
CA MET A 78 1.69 8.84 -3.85
C MET A 78 0.66 7.86 -4.41
N LEU A 79 1.04 7.05 -5.40
CA LEU A 79 0.18 6.05 -6.02
C LEU A 79 -0.27 4.95 -5.03
N ARG A 80 0.57 4.58 -4.04
CA ARG A 80 0.16 3.68 -2.95
C ARG A 80 -0.77 4.34 -1.93
N ILE A 81 -0.62 5.64 -1.68
CA ILE A 81 -1.53 6.39 -0.79
C ILE A 81 -2.90 6.55 -1.46
N GLU A 82 -2.94 6.86 -2.77
CA GLU A 82 -4.18 6.87 -3.57
C GLU A 82 -4.87 5.50 -3.54
N ALA A 83 -4.13 4.42 -3.82
CA ALA A 83 -4.70 3.07 -3.81
C ALA A 83 -5.33 2.73 -2.44
N ARG A 84 -4.67 3.08 -1.33
CA ARG A 84 -5.22 2.93 0.03
C ARG A 84 -6.45 3.82 0.27
N LEU A 85 -6.47 5.04 -0.27
CA LEU A 85 -7.61 5.96 -0.11
C LEU A 85 -8.84 5.45 -0.88
N ARG A 86 -8.63 4.77 -2.02
CA ARG A 86 -9.69 4.06 -2.75
C ARG A 86 -10.21 2.85 -1.98
N GLU A 87 -9.32 2.04 -1.38
CA GLU A 87 -9.75 0.95 -0.47
C GLU A 87 -10.54 1.48 0.74
N GLU A 88 -10.06 2.56 1.37
CA GLU A 88 -10.73 3.23 2.50
C GLU A 88 -12.13 3.71 2.12
N LYS A 89 -12.25 4.44 1.00
CA LYS A 89 -13.53 4.92 0.48
C LYS A 89 -14.48 3.77 0.16
N ALA A 90 -14.00 2.72 -0.52
CA ALA A 90 -14.81 1.56 -0.88
C ALA A 90 -15.28 0.75 0.34
N ALA A 91 -14.49 0.66 1.41
CA ALA A 91 -14.92 0.06 2.67
C ALA A 91 -16.04 0.87 3.33
N LEU A 92 -15.85 2.20 3.45
CA LEU A 92 -16.87 3.11 4.01
C LEU A 92 -18.18 3.08 3.19
N GLU A 93 -18.10 2.95 1.87
CA GLU A 93 -19.26 2.79 0.98
C GLU A 93 -20.02 1.47 1.16
N ARG A 94 -19.37 0.43 1.70
CA ARG A 94 -20.01 -0.83 2.13
C ARG A 94 -20.48 -0.82 3.58
N GLY A 95 -20.25 0.28 4.33
CA GLY A 95 -20.49 0.34 5.78
C GLY A 95 -19.45 -0.41 6.61
N GLU A 96 -18.30 -0.76 6.02
CA GLU A 96 -17.20 -1.46 6.69
C GLU A 96 -16.22 -0.46 7.34
N GLU A 97 -15.64 -0.85 8.47
CA GLU A 97 -14.51 -0.12 9.06
C GLU A 97 -13.25 -0.36 8.20
N PRO A 98 -12.60 0.69 7.66
CA PRO A 98 -11.43 0.52 6.78
C PRO A 98 -10.25 -0.05 7.57
N GLU A 99 -9.70 -1.18 7.14
CA GLU A 99 -8.62 -1.88 7.87
C GLU A 99 -7.39 -1.01 8.17
N ARG A 100 -7.03 -0.09 7.27
CA ARG A 100 -5.81 0.73 7.34
C ARG A 100 -6.07 2.14 6.80
N PRO A 101 -6.83 2.99 7.53
CA PRO A 101 -7.20 4.32 7.06
C PRO A 101 -5.97 5.17 6.73
N VAL A 102 -6.07 6.01 5.70
CA VAL A 102 -5.00 6.92 5.29
C VAL A 102 -4.97 8.10 6.26
N SER A 103 -3.78 8.46 6.75
CA SER A 103 -3.60 9.55 7.70
C SER A 103 -3.98 10.90 7.09
N ASP A 104 -4.43 11.86 7.88
CA ASP A 104 -4.75 13.20 7.38
C ASP A 104 -3.53 13.91 6.78
N ARG A 105 -2.32 13.58 7.26
CA ARG A 105 -1.05 14.04 6.68
C ARG A 105 -0.87 13.50 5.26
N ASP A 106 -1.11 12.22 5.06
CA ASP A 106 -1.01 11.56 3.75
C ASP A 106 -2.14 12.00 2.80
N LYS A 107 -3.37 12.15 3.30
CA LYS A 107 -4.51 12.71 2.55
C LYS A 107 -4.21 14.13 2.05
N LYS A 108 -3.70 15.02 2.91
CA LYS A 108 -3.29 16.38 2.53
C LYS A 108 -2.15 16.37 1.51
N ARG A 109 -1.10 15.57 1.74
CA ARG A 109 0.06 15.42 0.85
C ARG A 109 -0.34 14.89 -0.54
N LEU A 110 -1.22 13.90 -0.60
CA LEU A 110 -1.79 13.36 -1.83
C LEU A 110 -2.65 14.40 -2.57
N ALA A 111 -3.50 15.15 -1.86
CA ALA A 111 -4.32 16.20 -2.45
C ALA A 111 -3.45 17.33 -3.05
N SER A 112 -2.40 17.77 -2.35
CA SER A 112 -1.43 18.74 -2.89
C SER A 112 -0.69 18.21 -4.12
N TRP A 113 -0.30 16.93 -4.13
CA TRP A 113 0.33 16.32 -5.30
C TRP A 113 -0.62 16.23 -6.50
N LYS A 114 -1.86 15.76 -6.29
CA LYS A 114 -2.89 15.75 -7.35
C LYS A 114 -3.13 17.14 -7.94
N LYS A 115 -3.22 18.18 -7.08
CA LYS A 115 -3.33 19.57 -7.55
C LYS A 115 -2.12 19.99 -8.40
N GLY A 116 -0.92 19.52 -8.08
CA GLY A 116 0.29 19.74 -8.87
C GLY A 116 0.28 19.07 -10.25
N LEU A 117 -0.40 17.92 -10.40
CA LEU A 117 -0.59 17.27 -11.70
C LEU A 117 -1.54 18.04 -12.64
N THR A 118 -2.37 18.93 -12.08
CA THR A 118 -3.35 19.74 -12.82
C THR A 118 -3.14 21.25 -12.59
N ALA A 119 -1.91 21.67 -12.29
CA ALA A 119 -1.55 23.06 -12.04
C ALA A 119 -1.34 23.82 -13.36
N ASP A 120 -1.57 25.13 -13.34
CA ASP A 120 -1.13 26.07 -14.39
C ASP A 120 -1.56 25.69 -15.83
N GLY A 121 -2.72 25.04 -15.97
CA GLY A 121 -3.29 24.58 -17.24
C GLY A 121 -2.72 23.26 -17.77
N GLN A 122 -1.83 22.61 -17.03
CA GLN A 122 -1.30 21.28 -17.36
C GLN A 122 -2.29 20.17 -16.95
N ASP A 123 -2.15 19.00 -17.57
CA ASP A 123 -2.76 17.75 -17.11
C ASP A 123 -1.73 16.63 -17.28
N LEU A 124 -1.23 16.12 -16.16
CA LEU A 124 -0.09 15.20 -16.09
C LEU A 124 -0.49 13.85 -15.52
N VAL A 125 0.12 12.79 -16.07
CA VAL A 125 0.05 11.43 -15.55
C VAL A 125 1.44 10.90 -15.22
N VAL A 126 1.51 9.98 -14.27
CA VAL A 126 2.76 9.29 -13.93
C VAL A 126 3.06 8.22 -14.97
N HIS A 127 4.22 8.33 -15.61
CA HIS A 127 4.82 7.27 -16.39
C HIS A 127 5.96 6.61 -15.60
N TYR A 128 6.22 5.33 -15.90
CA TYR A 128 7.37 4.61 -15.38
C TYR A 128 8.08 3.91 -16.53
N ASP A 129 9.38 4.16 -16.62
CA ASP A 129 10.33 3.36 -17.40
C ASP A 129 11.20 2.56 -16.41
N ALA A 130 11.56 1.34 -16.79
CA ALA A 130 12.50 0.53 -16.03
C ALA A 130 13.95 0.80 -16.47
N GLU A 131 14.18 1.27 -17.69
CA GLU A 131 15.53 1.34 -18.28
C GLU A 131 16.26 2.67 -18.02
N THR A 132 15.57 3.69 -17.50
CA THR A 132 16.19 4.96 -17.07
C THR A 132 16.70 4.91 -15.62
N GLU A 133 17.45 5.94 -15.21
CA GLU A 133 17.94 6.13 -13.83
C GLU A 133 16.90 6.80 -12.94
N GLU A 134 16.10 7.71 -13.50
CA GLU A 134 15.03 8.41 -12.77
C GLU A 134 13.83 7.49 -12.52
N GLY A 135 13.54 6.57 -13.45
CA GLY A 135 12.42 5.65 -13.40
C GLY A 135 11.04 6.27 -13.59
N PHE A 136 10.65 7.21 -12.74
CA PHE A 136 9.32 7.82 -12.75
C PHE A 136 9.32 9.24 -13.33
N PHE A 137 8.42 9.46 -14.30
CA PHE A 137 8.26 10.74 -15.00
C PHE A 137 6.83 11.26 -14.86
N LEU A 138 6.66 12.58 -14.93
CA LEU A 138 5.36 13.20 -15.17
C LEU A 138 5.28 13.57 -16.65
N VAL A 139 4.26 13.10 -17.35
CA VAL A 139 4.08 13.31 -18.79
C VAL A 139 2.67 13.84 -19.07
N PRO A 140 2.46 14.64 -20.13
CA PRO A 140 1.12 15.09 -20.52
C PRO A 140 0.14 13.93 -20.70
N ARG A 141 -1.08 14.09 -20.18
CA ARG A 141 -2.19 13.15 -20.39
C ARG A 141 -2.50 13.02 -21.89
N ARG A 142 -2.85 11.82 -22.32
CA ARG A 142 -3.46 11.54 -23.63
C ARG A 142 -4.90 11.05 -23.47
N PRO A 143 -5.73 11.07 -24.53
CA PRO A 143 -7.12 10.61 -24.45
C PRO A 143 -7.31 9.17 -23.93
N GLU A 144 -6.32 8.28 -24.06
CA GLU A 144 -6.38 6.92 -23.52
C GLU A 144 -6.07 6.79 -22.01
N ASP A 145 -5.61 7.85 -21.33
CA ASP A 145 -5.21 7.80 -19.92
C ASP A 145 -6.37 8.07 -18.97
N THR A 146 -7.05 7.00 -18.54
CA THR A 146 -8.25 7.07 -17.68
C THR A 146 -7.97 7.34 -16.19
N ASP A 147 -6.73 7.49 -15.76
CA ASP A 147 -6.34 7.60 -14.34
C ASP A 147 -5.05 8.42 -14.14
N LEU A 148 -4.48 8.43 -12.93
CA LEU A 148 -3.25 9.13 -12.56
C LEU A 148 -1.96 8.58 -13.23
N ILE A 149 -2.07 7.55 -14.07
CA ILE A 149 -0.93 6.88 -14.71
C ILE A 149 -1.06 6.79 -16.23
N ARG A 150 0.07 6.78 -16.92
CA ARG A 150 0.19 6.28 -18.30
C ARG A 150 0.14 4.76 -18.26
N THR A 151 -1.04 4.18 -18.50
CA THR A 151 -1.25 2.73 -18.48
C THR A 151 -0.29 2.03 -19.46
N PRO A 152 0.56 1.09 -19.00
CA PRO A 152 1.46 0.38 -19.91
C PRO A 152 0.67 -0.62 -20.76
N PRO A 153 1.08 -0.88 -22.03
CA PRO A 153 0.40 -1.82 -22.92
C PRO A 153 0.41 -3.27 -22.42
N ARG A 154 1.23 -3.57 -21.40
CA ARG A 154 1.26 -4.83 -20.66
C ARG A 154 1.58 -4.55 -19.21
N LYS A 155 0.77 -5.04 -18.26
CA LYS A 155 1.15 -5.04 -16.83
C LYS A 155 2.36 -5.96 -16.66
N THR A 156 3.45 -5.46 -16.07
CA THR A 156 4.68 -6.21 -15.80
C THR A 156 4.91 -6.48 -14.32
N GLY A 157 4.23 -5.73 -13.44
CA GLY A 157 4.32 -5.86 -11.99
C GLY A 157 3.95 -7.25 -11.49
N ASN A 158 4.48 -7.60 -10.32
CA ASN A 158 4.25 -8.91 -9.69
C ASN A 158 2.68 -9.15 -9.32
N GLN A 159 2.71 -10.04 -10.32
CA GLN A 159 1.55 -10.89 -10.60
C GLN A 159 1.09 -11.60 -9.32
N ALA A 160 -0.18 -12.02 -9.27
CA ALA A 160 -0.58 -13.01 -8.28
C ALA A 160 0.11 -14.33 -8.68
N ARG A 161 0.94 -14.86 -7.79
CA ARG A 161 1.00 -16.32 -7.64
C ARG A 161 -0.20 -16.67 -6.77
N ASP A 162 -1.03 -17.58 -7.29
CA ASP A 162 -2.13 -18.21 -6.55
C ASP A 162 -1.59 -19.05 -5.37
#